data_AF-A0AAD6ZFL3-F1
#
_entry.id   AF-A0AAD6ZFL3-F1
#
_cell.length_a   1.000
_cell.length_b   1.000
_cell.length_c   1.000
_cell.angle_alpha   90.00
_cell.angle_beta   90.00
_cell.angle_gamma   90.00
#
_symmetry.space_group_name_H-M   'P 1'
#
loop_
_entity.id
_entity.type
_entity.pdbx_description
1 polymer ?
#
loop_
_entity_poly.entity_id
_entity_poly.type
_entity_poly.pdbx_seq_one_letter_code
_entity_poly.pdbx_strand_id
1 'polypeptide(L)'
;TVLKQAEGLVSAGKTHAALQSLTEMFSSKRFRSIPLSASLEPIMHHFVELCVDMRKGRSAKEGLMQYKNITQNTSVQRIEAVITRFVQLAGQKVREAQAKAASVQ
;
A
#
# COMPACT_ATOMS: atom_id res chain seq x y z
N THR A 1 10.27 12.70 4.34
CA THR A 1 10.36 11.49 3.49
C THR A 1 9.08 11.37 2.70
N VAL A 2 9.05 10.60 1.61
CA VAL A 2 7.83 10.42 0.78
C VAL A 2 6.66 9.90 1.62
N LEU A 3 6.93 9.02 2.61
CA LEU A 3 5.92 8.56 3.57
C LEU A 3 5.26 9.71 4.33
N LYS A 4 6.04 10.58 4.99
CA LYS A 4 5.51 11.74 5.73
C LYS A 4 4.69 12.69 4.85
N GLN A 5 5.08 12.84 3.59
CA GLN A 5 4.33 13.65 2.63
C GLN A 5 2.99 13.00 2.28
N ALA A 6 2.96 11.69 2.03
CA ALA A 6 1.73 10.95 1.79
C ALA A 6 0.78 11.02 3.00
N GLU A 7 1.29 10.80 4.22
CA GLU A 7 0.51 10.92 5.47
C GLU A 7 -0.07 12.33 5.65
N GLY A 8 0.70 13.38 5.35
CA GLY A 8 0.22 14.76 5.38
C GLY A 8 -0.88 15.02 4.34
N LEU A 9 -0.78 14.44 3.15
CA LEU A 9 -1.81 14.54 2.11
C LEU A 9 -3.09 13.81 2.53
N VAL A 10 -2.99 12.63 3.13
CA VAL A 10 -4.14 11.88 3.68
C VAL A 10 -4.82 12.68 4.78
N SER A 11 -4.04 13.26 5.71
CA SER A 11 -4.56 14.10 6.79
C SER A 11 -5.30 15.34 6.27
N ALA A 12 -4.89 15.87 5.11
CA ALA A 12 -5.56 16.98 4.43
C ALA A 12 -6.74 16.54 3.54
N GLY A 13 -7.16 15.27 3.59
CA GLY A 13 -8.24 14.71 2.75
C GLY A 13 -7.85 14.49 1.27
N LYS A 14 -6.58 14.67 0.90
CA LYS A 14 -6.06 14.55 -0.47
C LYS A 14 -5.56 13.13 -0.76
N THR A 15 -6.38 12.13 -0.48
CA THR A 15 -6.02 10.70 -0.57
C THR A 15 -5.55 10.28 -1.98
N HIS A 16 -6.15 10.84 -3.03
CA HIS A 16 -5.71 10.57 -4.41
C HIS A 16 -4.31 11.10 -4.69
N ALA A 17 -3.98 12.30 -4.21
CA ALA A 17 -2.65 12.88 -4.36
C ALA A 17 -1.60 12.09 -3.55
N ALA A 18 -1.98 11.61 -2.36
CA ALA A 18 -1.12 10.74 -1.56
C ALA A 18 -0.78 9.46 -2.33
N LEU A 19 -1.79 8.77 -2.86
CA LEU A 19 -1.59 7.54 -3.63
C LEU A 19 -0.76 7.76 -4.90
N GLN A 20 -1.00 8.87 -5.61
CA GLN A 20 -0.22 9.24 -6.79
C GLN A 20 1.25 9.44 -6.45
N SER A 21 1.55 10.21 -5.39
CA SER A 21 2.94 10.45 -4.96
C SER A 21 3.69 9.15 -4.63
N LEU A 22 3.02 8.19 -3.99
CA LEU A 22 3.60 6.87 -3.71
C LEU A 22 3.83 6.06 -5.00
N THR A 23 2.88 6.10 -5.94
CA THR A 23 2.96 5.37 -7.21
C THR A 23 4.10 5.89 -8.10
N GLU A 24 4.26 7.21 -8.19
CA GLU A 24 5.35 7.84 -8.94
C GLU A 24 6.72 7.49 -8.34
N MET A 25 6.79 7.38 -7.02
CA MET A 25 8.01 6.97 -6.32
C MET A 25 8.44 5.56 -6.74
N PHE A 26 7.50 4.60 -6.85
CA PHE A 26 7.79 3.22 -7.27
C PHE A 26 8.32 3.14 -8.70
N SER A 27 7.79 3.97 -9.60
CA SER A 27 8.22 4.05 -11.00
C SER A 27 9.60 4.72 -11.16
N SER A 28 10.10 5.40 -10.12
CA SER A 28 11.35 6.15 -10.20
C SER A 28 12.58 5.27 -10.04
N LYS A 29 13.71 5.67 -10.65
CA LYS A 29 15.02 5.02 -10.41
C LYS A 29 15.44 5.07 -8.93
N ARG A 30 14.92 6.04 -8.17
CA ARG A 30 15.18 6.19 -6.73
C ARG A 30 14.58 5.06 -5.90
N PHE A 31 13.57 4.36 -6.40
CA PHE A 31 12.94 3.25 -5.70
C PHE A 31 13.92 2.13 -5.35
N ARG A 32 14.83 1.82 -6.30
CA ARG A 32 15.85 0.77 -6.13
C ARG A 32 17.01 1.18 -5.21
N SER A 33 17.15 2.46 -4.89
CA SER A 33 18.20 2.97 -4.00
C SER A 33 17.72 3.25 -2.57
N ILE A 34 16.42 3.10 -2.28
CA ILE A 34 15.88 3.25 -0.91
C ILE A 34 16.30 2.02 -0.09
N PRO A 35 16.87 2.20 1.13
CA PRO A 35 17.17 1.09 2.01
C PRO A 35 15.91 0.25 2.29
N LEU A 36 15.98 -1.04 1.94
CA LEU A 36 14.86 -1.99 2.00
C LEU A 36 14.22 -2.08 3.39
N SER A 37 15.06 -2.09 4.44
CA SER A 37 14.66 -2.37 5.82
C SER A 37 14.10 -1.17 6.58
N ALA A 38 14.62 0.04 6.35
CA ALA A 38 14.32 1.19 7.21
C ALA A 38 13.18 2.08 6.69
N SER A 39 12.83 1.99 5.41
CA SER A 39 11.88 2.94 4.83
C SER A 39 10.91 2.35 3.81
N LEU A 40 11.28 1.28 3.12
CA LEU A 40 10.45 0.79 2.02
C LEU A 40 9.22 0.00 2.50
N GLU A 41 9.38 -0.86 3.51
CA GLU A 41 8.30 -1.68 4.06
C GLU A 41 7.15 -0.85 4.68
N PRO A 42 7.40 0.17 5.53
CA PRO A 42 6.35 1.07 6.00
C PRO A 42 5.63 1.83 4.86
N ILE A 43 6.38 2.23 3.82
CA ILE A 43 5.79 2.86 2.63
C ILE A 43 4.83 1.90 1.92
N MET A 44 5.24 0.64 1.75
CA MET A 44 4.41 -0.37 1.11
C MET A 44 3.14 -0.66 1.91
N HIS A 45 3.22 -0.70 3.25
CA HIS A 45 2.03 -0.85 4.10
C HIS A 45 1.03 0.30 3.90
N HIS A 46 1.50 1.54 3.93
CA HIS A 46 0.62 2.69 3.73
C HIS A 46 0.04 2.72 2.31
N PHE A 47 0.84 2.37 1.30
CA PHE A 47 0.38 2.26 -0.08
C PHE A 47 -0.76 1.25 -0.26
N VAL A 48 -0.60 0.03 0.28
CA VAL A 48 -1.64 -1.01 0.13
C VAL A 48 -2.91 -0.67 0.89
N GLU A 49 -2.80 0.01 2.03
CA GLU A 49 -3.94 0.55 2.78
C GLU A 49 -4.75 1.55 1.94
N LEU A 50 -4.07 2.54 1.35
CA LEU A 50 -4.71 3.50 0.45
C LEU A 50 -5.34 2.82 -0.78
N CYS A 51 -4.69 1.81 -1.35
CA CYS A 51 -5.27 1.06 -2.47
C CYS A 51 -6.54 0.30 -2.07
N VAL A 52 -6.60 -0.28 -0.86
CA VAL A 52 -7.80 -0.98 -0.37
C VAL A 52 -8.92 0.02 -0.12
N ASP A 53 -8.64 1.13 0.57
CA ASP A 53 -9.61 2.18 0.88
C ASP A 53 -10.22 2.79 -0.39
N MET A 54 -9.38 3.06 -1.38
CA MET A 54 -9.80 3.65 -2.66
C MET A 54 -10.24 2.60 -3.70
N ARG A 55 -10.29 1.32 -3.34
CA ARG A 55 -10.63 0.19 -4.23
C ARG A 55 -9.78 0.12 -5.51
N LYS A 56 -8.50 0.51 -5.43
CA LYS A 56 -7.54 0.51 -6.53
C LYS A 56 -6.77 -0.81 -6.63
N GLY A 57 -7.48 -1.92 -6.85
CA GLY A 57 -6.88 -3.26 -6.90
C GLY A 57 -5.80 -3.45 -7.98
N ARG A 58 -5.93 -2.80 -9.14
CA ARG A 58 -4.89 -2.83 -10.19
C ARG A 58 -3.60 -2.19 -9.72
N SER A 59 -3.69 -0.99 -9.11
CA SER A 59 -2.53 -0.28 -8.57
C SER A 59 -1.84 -1.07 -7.45
N ALA A 60 -2.62 -1.71 -6.56
CA ALA A 60 -2.08 -2.60 -5.54
C ALA A 60 -1.25 -3.74 -6.15
N LYS A 61 -1.80 -4.45 -7.16
CA LYS A 61 -1.11 -5.52 -7.87
C LYS A 61 0.21 -5.04 -8.47
N GLU A 62 0.20 -3.91 -9.17
CA GLU A 62 1.40 -3.37 -9.81
C GLU A 62 2.47 -2.99 -8.78
N GLY A 63 2.11 -2.29 -7.71
CA GLY A 63 3.04 -1.94 -6.63
C GLY A 63 3.62 -3.17 -5.91
N LEU A 64 2.79 -4.18 -5.62
CA LEU A 64 3.23 -5.44 -5.01
C LEU A 64 4.19 -6.22 -5.92
N MET A 65 3.93 -6.25 -7.22
CA MET A 65 4.83 -6.88 -8.19
C MET A 65 6.20 -6.19 -8.23
N GLN A 66 6.22 -4.85 -8.21
CA GLN A 66 7.47 -4.10 -8.15
C GLN A 66 8.21 -4.36 -6.84
N TYR A 67 7.51 -4.36 -5.70
CA TYR A 67 8.13 -4.64 -4.40
C TYR A 67 8.70 -6.06 -4.32
N LYS A 68 7.95 -7.07 -4.79
CA LYS A 68 8.41 -8.47 -4.90
C LYS A 68 9.73 -8.55 -5.67
N ASN A 69 9.83 -7.86 -6.80
CA ASN A 69 11.01 -7.94 -7.65
C ASN A 69 12.28 -7.41 -6.95
N ILE A 70 12.14 -6.49 -6.00
CA ILE A 70 13.26 -5.91 -5.25
C ILE A 70 13.62 -6.79 -4.04
N THR A 71 12.62 -7.34 -3.34
CA THR A 71 12.85 -8.10 -2.11
C THR A 71 13.15 -9.58 -2.35
N GLN A 72 12.78 -10.16 -3.50
CA GLN A 72 12.89 -11.61 -3.76
C GLN A 72 14.29 -12.20 -3.53
N ASN A 73 15.35 -11.45 -3.82
CA ASN A 73 16.73 -11.93 -3.69
C ASN A 73 17.36 -11.63 -2.31
N THR A 74 16.64 -10.91 -1.44
CA THR A 74 17.18 -10.44 -0.16
C THR A 74 16.38 -10.94 1.04
N SER A 75 15.05 -10.87 0.98
CA SER A 75 14.17 -11.39 2.01
C SER A 75 12.75 -11.59 1.47
N VAL A 76 12.35 -12.85 1.33
CA VAL A 76 11.00 -13.25 0.90
C VAL A 76 9.96 -12.90 1.99
N GLN A 77 10.36 -12.90 3.25
CA GLN A 77 9.49 -12.58 4.40
C GLN A 77 8.93 -11.15 4.32
N ARG A 78 9.69 -10.20 3.73
CA ARG A 78 9.23 -8.82 3.58
C ARG A 78 8.04 -8.69 2.63
N ILE A 79 8.07 -9.38 1.49
CA ILE A 79 6.94 -9.35 0.55
C ILE A 79 5.74 -10.12 1.15
N GLU A 80 5.99 -11.22 1.86
CA GLU A 80 4.96 -11.97 2.57
C GLU A 80 4.21 -11.09 3.59
N ALA A 81 4.93 -10.32 4.41
CA ALA A 81 4.33 -9.43 5.41
C ALA A 81 3.39 -8.39 4.77
N VAL A 82 3.81 -7.76 3.66
CA VAL A 82 2.98 -6.76 2.96
C VAL A 82 1.76 -7.40 2.28
N ILE A 83 1.92 -8.57 1.65
CA ILE A 83 0.79 -9.29 1.02
C ILE A 83 -0.23 -9.72 2.08
N THR A 84 0.25 -10.26 3.21
CA THR A 84 -0.60 -10.67 4.33
C THR A 84 -1.41 -9.49 4.84
N ARG A 85 -0.78 -8.33 5.04
CA ARG A 85 -1.47 -7.10 5.43
C ARG A 85 -2.51 -6.67 4.40
N PHE A 86 -2.19 -6.71 3.11
CA PHE A 86 -3.15 -6.36 2.05
C PHE A 86 -4.40 -7.25 2.08
N VAL A 87 -4.22 -8.56 2.19
CA VAL A 87 -5.35 -9.52 2.26
C VAL A 87 -6.18 -9.30 3.52
N GLN A 88 -5.55 -9.06 4.67
CA GLN A 88 -6.24 -8.75 5.92
C GLN A 88 -7.11 -7.49 5.80
N LEU A 89 -6.56 -6.41 5.25
CA LEU A 89 -7.28 -5.15 5.04
C LEU A 89 -8.47 -5.31 4.09
N ALA A 90 -8.26 -6.00 2.96
CA ALA A 90 -9.34 -6.28 2.02
C ALA A 90 -10.45 -7.12 2.66
N GLY A 91 -10.09 -8.17 3.40
CA GLY A 91 -11.04 -9.01 4.14
C GLY A 91 -11.78 -8.26 5.25
N GLN A 92 -11.13 -7.29 5.91
CA GLN A 92 -11.79 -6.40 6.87
C GLN A 92 -12.83 -5.50 6.19
N LYS A 93 -12.50 -4.86 5.06
CA LYS A 93 -13.46 -4.04 4.30
C LYS A 93 -14.67 -4.82 3.81
N VAL A 94 -14.48 -6.07 3.40
CA VAL A 94 -15.60 -6.96 3.02
C VAL A 94 -16.51 -7.21 4.23
N ARG A 95 -15.95 -7.56 5.39
CA ARG A 95 -16.73 -7.77 6.62
C ARG A 95 -17.47 -6.51 7.06
N GLU A 96 -16.83 -5.35 7.01
CA GLU A 96 -17.46 -4.06 7.30
C GLU A 96 -18.63 -3.77 6.34
N ALA A 97 -18.47 -4.06 5.05
CA ALA A 97 -19.52 -3.89 4.06
C ALA A 97 -20.69 -4.86 4.29
N GLN A 98 -20.41 -6.12 4.64
CA GLN A 98 -21.41 -7.12 4.99
C GLN A 98 -22.21 -6.73 6.24
N ALA A 99 -21.52 -6.28 7.29
CA ALA A 99 -22.17 -5.82 8.53
C ALA A 99 -23.07 -4.61 8.28
N LYS A 100 -22.61 -3.64 7.49
CA LYS A 100 -23.43 -2.49 7.07
C LYS A 100 -24.67 -2.93 6.29
N ALA A 101 -24.52 -3.85 5.33
CA ALA A 101 -25.64 -4.37 4.56
C ALA A 101 -26.67 -5.10 5.44
N ALA A 102 -26.22 -5.91 6.40
CA ALA A 102 -27.10 -6.62 7.33
C ALA A 102 -27.83 -5.68 8.31
N SER A 103 -27.24 -4.53 8.66
CA SER A 103 -27.87 -3.54 9.55
C SER A 103 -28.90 -2.62 8.89
N VAL A 104 -29.03 -2.67 7.56
CA VAL A 104 -29.95 -1.83 6.76
C VAL A 104 -31.17 -2.64 6.29
N GLN A 105 -31.34 -3.87 6.78
CA GLN A 105 -32.52 -4.73 6.54
C GLN A 105 -33.55 -4.63 7.65
#